data_AF-A0A950ZLB4-F1
#
_entry.id   AF-A0A950ZLB4-F1
#
_cell.length_a   1.000
_cell.length_b   1.000
_cell.length_c   1.000
_cell.angle_alpha   90.00
_cell.angle_beta   90.00
_cell.angle_gamma   90.00
#
_symmetry.space_group_name_H-M   'P 1'
#
loop_
_entity.id
_entity.type
_entity.pdbx_description
1 polymer ?
#
loop_
_entity_poly.entity_id
_entity_poly.type
_entity_poly.pdbx_seq_one_letter_code
_entity_poly.pdbx_strand_id
1 'polypeptide(L)'
;DNQIYQLANPEMVRCQGEQTGMEGCLSVPGLIGEVTRCERVVAKGVNRHGKEIRIKGDGLLARAVQHEIDHLDGVLFTSKVNEGTLREVELATEAASPEVVSAV
;
A
#
# COMPACT_ATOMS: atom_id res chain seq x y z
N ASP A 1 -9.66 -12.78 2.84
CA ASP A 1 -8.97 -13.42 3.99
C ASP A 1 -8.42 -12.35 4.91
N ASN A 2 -8.78 -12.37 6.19
CA ASN A 2 -8.48 -11.33 7.18
C ASN A 2 -7.03 -11.39 7.70
N GLN A 3 -6.08 -11.58 6.77
CA GLN A 3 -4.67 -11.84 7.06
C GLN A 3 -3.93 -10.53 7.36
N ILE A 4 -3.19 -10.49 8.46
CA ILE A 4 -2.33 -9.37 8.84
C ILE A 4 -0.87 -9.75 8.61
N TYR A 5 -0.11 -8.84 8.01
CA TYR A 5 1.33 -8.98 7.79
C TYR A 5 2.08 -7.95 8.64
N GLN A 6 3.14 -8.39 9.32
CA GLN A 6 4.00 -7.56 10.15
C GLN A 6 5.44 -7.91 9.83
N LEU A 7 6.22 -6.93 9.38
CA LEU A 7 7.59 -7.13 8.95
C LEU A 7 8.44 -5.96 9.45
N ALA A 8 9.44 -6.24 10.27
CA ALA A 8 10.45 -5.27 10.65
C ALA A 8 11.71 -5.49 9.80
N ASN A 9 12.41 -4.39 9.49
CA ASN A 9 13.57 -4.35 8.58
C ASN A 9 13.29 -5.10 7.25
N PRO A 10 12.20 -4.74 6.54
CA PRO A 10 11.87 -5.43 5.31
C PRO A 10 12.87 -5.11 4.20
N GLU A 11 13.19 -6.11 3.38
CA GLU A 11 14.01 -5.96 2.18
C GLU A 11 13.37 -6.74 1.04
N MET A 12 13.24 -6.10 -0.13
CA MET A 12 12.76 -6.73 -1.35
C MET A 12 13.82 -7.66 -1.94
N VAL A 13 13.56 -8.97 -1.95
CA VAL A 13 14.50 -9.98 -2.48
C VAL A 13 14.09 -10.56 -3.83
N ARG A 14 12.85 -10.31 -4.27
CA ARG A 14 12.38 -10.65 -5.62
C ARG A 14 11.31 -9.67 -6.06
N CYS A 15 11.42 -9.23 -7.31
CA CYS A 15 10.47 -8.37 -8.01
C CYS A 15 10.30 -8.97 -9.42
N GLN A 16 9.08 -9.32 -9.84
CA GLN A 16 8.86 -9.96 -11.13
C GLN A 16 7.54 -9.50 -11.77
N GLY A 17 7.58 -9.30 -13.09
CA GLY A 17 6.44 -8.85 -13.87
C GLY A 17 6.13 -7.38 -13.58
N GLU A 18 5.03 -6.90 -14.14
CA GLU A 18 4.64 -5.50 -14.06
C GLU A 18 3.11 -5.40 -13.97
N GLN A 19 2.64 -4.44 -13.19
CA GLN A 19 1.26 -4.00 -13.14
C GLN A 19 1.19 -2.48 -13.02
N THR A 20 0.28 -1.86 -13.76
CA THR A 20 -0.09 -0.46 -13.61
C THR A 20 -1.46 -0.39 -12.96
N GLY A 21 -1.62 0.51 -12.00
CA GLY A 21 -2.86 0.67 -11.27
C GLY A 21 -2.84 1.91 -10.38
N MET A 22 -4.01 2.33 -9.93
CA MET A 22 -4.16 3.50 -9.07
C MET A 22 -3.57 3.25 -7.69
N GLU A 23 -2.77 4.21 -7.20
CA GLU A 23 -2.34 4.32 -5.81
C GLU A 23 -2.83 5.62 -5.20
N GLY A 24 -3.10 5.57 -3.90
CA GLY A 24 -3.22 6.72 -3.02
C GLY A 24 -2.44 6.43 -1.74
N CYS A 25 -2.28 7.43 -0.88
CA CYS A 25 -1.58 7.27 0.38
C CYS A 25 -2.29 8.05 1.48
N LEU A 26 -2.43 7.45 2.67
CA LEU A 26 -3.01 8.14 3.83
C LEU A 26 -2.15 9.32 4.29
N SER A 27 -0.85 9.30 4.00
CA SER A 27 0.07 10.41 4.26
C SER A 27 -0.10 11.58 3.28
N VAL A 28 -0.81 11.38 2.17
CA VAL A 28 -1.08 12.40 1.14
C VAL A 28 -2.57 12.36 0.79
N PRO A 29 -3.44 12.79 1.73
CA PRO A 29 -4.87 12.64 1.60
C PRO A 29 -5.40 13.43 0.38
N GLY A 30 -6.33 12.82 -0.35
CA GLY A 30 -7.00 13.44 -1.49
C GLY A 30 -6.24 13.33 -2.82
N LEU A 31 -5.04 12.75 -2.86
CA LEU A 31 -4.29 12.53 -4.09
C LEU A 31 -4.24 11.06 -4.48
N ILE A 32 -4.48 10.79 -5.77
CA ILE A 32 -4.31 9.48 -6.38
C ILE A 32 -3.64 9.59 -7.75
N GLY A 33 -2.97 8.53 -8.20
CA GLY A 33 -2.37 8.47 -9.53
C GLY A 33 -1.99 7.04 -9.92
N GLU A 34 -1.73 6.81 -11.21
CA GLU A 34 -1.30 5.49 -11.67
C GLU A 34 0.18 5.28 -11.37
N VAL A 35 0.52 4.15 -10.76
CA VAL A 35 1.91 3.76 -10.48
C VAL A 35 2.16 2.37 -11.04
N THR A 36 3.28 2.21 -11.73
CA THR A 36 3.77 0.92 -12.18
C THR A 36 4.56 0.22 -11.08
N ARG A 37 4.20 -1.03 -10.77
CA ARG A 37 4.78 -1.88 -9.72
C ARG A 37 5.09 -3.27 -10.26
N CYS A 38 5.93 -4.03 -9.56
CA CYS A 38 6.08 -5.45 -9.86
C CYS A 38 4.80 -6.22 -9.53
N GLU A 39 4.40 -7.12 -10.43
CA GLU A 39 3.19 -7.94 -10.26
C GLU A 39 3.33 -8.99 -9.15
N ARG A 40 4.55 -9.51 -8.95
CA ARG A 40 4.87 -10.47 -7.90
C ARG A 40 6.12 -10.09 -7.16
N VAL A 41 6.08 -10.21 -5.84
CA VAL A 41 7.18 -9.81 -4.97
C VAL A 41 7.46 -10.83 -3.88
N VAL A 42 8.70 -10.85 -3.41
CA VAL A 42 9.08 -11.50 -2.16
C VAL A 42 9.85 -10.50 -1.33
N ALA A 43 9.35 -10.21 -0.13
CA ALA A 43 10.04 -9.42 0.88
C ALA A 43 10.52 -10.35 2.01
N LYS A 44 11.75 -10.16 2.48
CA LYS A 44 12.25 -10.77 3.74
C LYS A 44 12.28 -9.72 4.84
N GLY A 45 12.27 -10.16 6.08
CA GLY A 45 12.45 -9.31 7.26
C GLY A 45 12.32 -10.15 8.52
N VAL A 46 12.10 -9.51 9.66
CA VAL A 46 11.88 -10.21 10.93
C VAL A 46 10.47 -9.96 11.47
N ASN A 47 9.91 -10.96 12.13
CA ASN A 47 8.65 -10.81 12.85
C ASN A 47 8.87 -10.17 14.23
N ARG A 48 7.78 -9.94 14.98
CA ARG A 48 7.82 -9.38 16.35
C ARG A 48 8.65 -10.17 17.36
N HIS A 49 9.00 -11.41 17.05
CA HIS A 49 9.83 -12.28 17.90
C HIS A 49 11.29 -12.32 17.41
N GLY A 50 11.68 -11.48 16.45
CA GLY A 50 13.02 -11.45 15.86
C GLY A 50 13.33 -12.61 14.92
N LYS A 51 12.34 -13.45 14.58
CA LYS A 51 12.54 -14.58 13.66
C LYS A 51 12.43 -14.09 12.21
N GLU A 52 13.38 -14.51 11.38
CA GLU A 52 13.33 -14.27 9.94
C GLU A 52 12.09 -14.89 9.30
N ILE A 53 11.40 -14.10 8.49
CA ILE A 53 10.23 -14.51 7.72
C ILE A 53 10.32 -13.96 6.29
N ARG A 54 9.54 -14.57 5.39
CA ARG A 54 9.35 -14.10 4.02
C ARG A 54 7.88 -13.98 3.71
N ILE A 55 7.50 -12.88 3.07
CA ILE A 55 6.16 -12.63 2.56
C ILE A 55 6.23 -12.71 1.04
N LYS A 56 5.35 -13.52 0.45
CA LYS A 56 5.12 -13.57 -0.99
C LYS A 56 3.83 -12.81 -1.27
N GLY A 57 3.90 -11.81 -2.14
CA GLY A 57 2.73 -11.05 -2.56
C GLY A 57 2.57 -11.09 -4.06
N ASP A 58 1.32 -11.06 -4.51
CA ASP A 58 0.90 -10.82 -5.89
C ASP A 58 -0.21 -9.75 -5.91
N GLY A 59 -0.51 -9.21 -7.10
CA GLY A 59 -1.59 -8.25 -7.29
C GLY A 59 -1.56 -7.09 -6.29
N LEU A 60 -2.67 -6.90 -5.55
CA LEU A 60 -2.79 -5.80 -4.58
C LEU A 60 -1.82 -5.93 -3.40
N LEU A 61 -1.53 -7.14 -2.93
CA LEU A 61 -0.57 -7.34 -1.84
C LEU A 61 0.85 -7.00 -2.30
N ALA A 62 1.22 -7.37 -3.53
CA ALA A 62 2.52 -6.98 -4.09
C ALA A 62 2.67 -5.46 -4.16
N ARG A 63 1.62 -4.75 -4.60
CA ARG A 63 1.57 -3.29 -4.63
C ARG A 63 1.72 -2.68 -3.25
N ALA A 64 0.93 -3.13 -2.27
CA ALA A 64 0.98 -2.64 -0.91
C ALA A 64 2.38 -2.84 -0.29
N VAL A 65 2.99 -4.02 -0.44
CA VAL A 65 4.35 -4.27 0.09
C VAL A 65 5.38 -3.32 -0.52
N GLN A 66 5.32 -3.07 -1.82
CA GLN A 66 6.23 -2.10 -2.46
C GLN A 66 5.99 -0.67 -1.99
N HIS A 67 4.73 -0.27 -1.80
CA HIS A 67 4.35 1.05 -1.29
C HIS A 67 4.86 1.28 0.14
N GLU A 68 4.65 0.31 1.04
CA GLU A 68 5.06 0.45 2.44
C GLU A 68 6.59 0.37 2.61
N ILE A 69 7.29 -0.40 1.77
CA ILE A 69 8.75 -0.42 1.79
C ILE A 69 9.33 0.92 1.29
N ASP A 70 8.75 1.51 0.24
CA ASP A 70 9.16 2.84 -0.24
C ASP A 70 9.11 3.91 0.86
N HIS A 71 8.11 3.87 1.76
CA HIS A 71 8.04 4.79 2.90
C HIS A 71 9.26 4.70 3.83
N LEU A 72 9.84 3.50 3.98
CA LEU A 72 11.04 3.31 4.80
C LEU A 72 12.29 3.95 4.17
N ASP A 73 12.28 4.10 2.85
CA ASP A 73 13.32 4.79 2.08
C ASP A 73 12.99 6.28 1.85
N GLY A 74 11.90 6.79 2.45
CA GLY A 74 11.46 8.18 2.28
C GLY A 74 10.87 8.49 0.90
N VAL A 75 10.41 7.47 0.17
CA VAL A 75 9.87 7.60 -1.18
C VAL A 75 8.34 7.53 -1.13
N LEU A 76 7.68 8.59 -1.60
CA LEU A 76 6.22 8.64 -1.72
C LEU A 76 5.78 8.18 -3.11
N PHE A 77 4.57 7.62 -3.22
CA PHE A 77 4.01 7.20 -4.53
C PHE A 77 3.92 8.35 -5.53
N THR A 78 3.77 9.60 -5.06
CA THR A 78 3.71 10.80 -5.90
C THR A 78 4.97 11.06 -6.70
N SER A 79 6.13 10.53 -6.28
CA SER A 79 7.38 10.62 -7.06
C SER A 79 7.54 9.50 -8.09
N LYS A 80 6.67 8.47 -8.05
CA LYS A 80 6.65 7.33 -8.98
C LYS A 80 5.42 7.30 -9.89
N VAL A 81 4.57 8.32 -9.79
CA VAL A 81 3.35 8.42 -10.57
C VAL A 81 3.65 8.55 -12.05
N ASN A 82 2.88 7.85 -12.87
CA ASN A 82 2.96 7.97 -14.33
C ASN A 82 2.55 9.39 -14.74
N GLU A 83 3.28 9.95 -15.70
CA GLU A 83 3.09 11.33 -16.15
C GLU A 83 1.63 11.61 -16.55
N GLY A 84 1.07 12.71 -16.06
CA GLY A 84 -0.30 13.13 -16.36
C GLY A 84 -1.42 12.36 -15.64
N THR A 85 -1.10 11.41 -14.76
CA THR A 85 -2.13 10.60 -14.07
C THR A 85 -2.46 11.07 -12.65
N LEU A 86 -1.61 11.90 -12.04
CA LEU A 86 -1.83 12.43 -10.69
C LEU A 86 -3.02 13.38 -10.68
N ARG A 87 -4.00 13.12 -9.81
CA ARG A 87 -5.22 13.91 -9.68
C ARG A 87 -5.74 13.95 -8.25
N GLU A 88 -6.48 15.01 -7.95
CA GLU A 88 -7.22 15.14 -6.70
C GLU A 88 -8.53 14.35 -6.76
N VAL A 89 -8.95 13.84 -5.61
CA VAL A 89 -10.25 13.21 -5.39
C VAL A 89 -10.89 13.74 -4.13
N GLU A 90 -12.21 13.88 -4.17
CA GLU A 90 -13.00 14.19 -2.98
C GLU A 90 -12.88 13.05 -1.98
N LEU A 91 -12.41 13.38 -0.78
CA LEU A 91 -12.41 12.46 0.34
C LEU A 91 -13.83 12.35 0.87
N ALA A 92 -14.33 11.12 1.02
CA ALA A 92 -15.58 10.90 1.73
C ALA A 92 -15.41 11.42 3.16
N THR A 93 -16.21 12.43 3.54
CA THR A 93 -16.25 12.96 4.89
C THR A 93 -17.09 12.03 5.76
N GLU A 94 -16.46 11.31 6.68
CA GLU A 94 -17.22 10.64 7.75
C GLU A 94 -17.62 11.68 8.82
N ALA A 95 -18.73 12.37 8.58
CA ALA A 95 -19.49 12.99 9.66
C ALA A 95 -20.51 11.97 10.21
N ALA A 96 -20.14 11.38 11.35
CA ALA A 96 -20.99 10.68 12.33
C ALA A 96 -21.69 9.39 11.88
N SER A 97 -21.14 8.24 12.31
CA SER A 97 -22.00 7.16 12.80
C SER A 97 -21.87 7.08 14.32
N PRO A 98 -22.89 7.49 15.09
CA PRO A 98 -23.00 7.15 16.48
C PRO A 98 -24.18 6.19 16.64
N GLU A 99 -24.14 5.04 15.95
CA GLU A 99 -25.13 3.96 16.01
C GLU A 99 -26.60 4.48 15.79
N VAL A 100 -27.63 3.62 15.90
CA VAL A 100 -28.97 4.06 16.36
C VAL A 100 -29.63 5.36 15.81
N VAL A 101 -30.14 5.38 14.59
CA VAL A 101 -31.45 6.05 14.34
C VAL A 101 -32.47 5.00 13.96
N SER A 102 -32.89 4.31 15.03
CA SER A 102 -34.18 3.65 15.16
C SER A 102 -35.29 4.53 14.59
N ALA A 103 -36.20 3.90 13.85
CA ALA A 103 -37.59 4.27 13.66
C ALA A 103 -37.98 5.71 14.01
N VAL A 104 -38.15 6.55 12.99
CA VAL A 104 -39.31 7.41 12.75
C VAL A 104 -39.30 7.91 11.32
#